data_AF-A0A2N2CZ26-F1
#
_entry.id   AF-A0A2N2CZ26-F1
#
_cell.length_a   1.000
_cell.length_b   1.000
_cell.length_c   1.000
_cell.angle_alpha   90.00
_cell.angle_beta   90.00
_cell.angle_gamma   90.00
#
_symmetry.space_group_name_H-M   'P 1'
#
loop_
_entity.id
_entity.type
_entity.pdbx_description
1 polymer ?
#
loop_
_entity_poly.entity_id
_entity_poly.type
_entity_poly.pdbx_seq_one_letter_code
_entity_poly.pdbx_strand_id
1 'polypeptide(L)'
;MMRKCSGLGFKMSEPISFGVCNRDQNVYILLTWIEGEDLEFALPKLKKDVQYALGREAGCILKSIHSLKVPDDQIPTHTKIQKKRKQLQK
;
A
#
# COMPACT_ATOMS: atom_id res chain seq x y z
N MET A 1 7.76 4.09 4.47
CA MET A 1 6.34 4.10 4.05
C MET A 1 5.48 3.25 4.98
N MET A 2 5.67 1.92 5.07
CA MET A 2 4.82 1.04 5.89
C MET A 2 4.59 1.51 7.33
N ARG A 3 5.66 1.88 8.07
CA ARG A 3 5.54 2.45 9.42
C ARG A 3 4.70 3.73 9.51
N LYS A 4 4.71 4.56 8.47
CA LYS A 4 3.90 5.78 8.42
C LYS A 4 2.43 5.43 8.20
N CYS A 5 2.15 4.47 7.30
CA CYS A 5 0.81 4.00 7.03
C CYS A 5 0.17 3.29 8.23
N SER A 6 0.91 2.44 8.95
CA SER A 6 0.40 1.74 10.13
C SER A 6 -0.01 2.70 11.26
N GLY A 7 0.58 3.90 11.28
CA GLY A 7 0.19 4.97 12.20
C GLY A 7 -1.09 5.75 11.82
N LEU A 8 -1.76 5.41 10.72
CA LEU A 8 -2.97 6.12 10.25
C LEU A 8 -4.28 5.60 10.85
N GLY A 9 -4.24 4.57 11.69
CA GLY A 9 -5.37 4.11 12.50
C GLY A 9 -6.39 3.21 11.79
N PHE A 10 -6.19 2.87 10.52
CA PHE A 10 -6.94 1.78 9.87
C PHE A 10 -6.23 0.44 10.05
N LYS A 11 -7.00 -0.66 10.01
CA LYS A 11 -6.45 -2.01 10.13
C LYS A 11 -5.56 -2.32 8.91
N MET A 12 -4.29 -2.63 9.17
CA MET A 12 -3.34 -3.12 8.17
C MET A 12 -2.25 -3.94 8.85
N SER A 13 -1.57 -4.81 8.10
CA SER A 13 -0.41 -5.52 8.63
C SER A 13 0.67 -4.53 9.07
N GLU A 14 1.10 -4.64 10.31
CA GLU A 14 2.06 -3.74 10.93
C GLU A 14 3.49 -4.27 10.69
N PRO A 15 4.47 -3.39 10.43
CA PRO A 15 5.84 -3.83 10.21
C PRO A 15 6.53 -4.25 11.52
N ILE A 16 6.99 -5.50 11.59
CA ILE A 16 7.75 -6.05 12.71
C ILE A 16 9.26 -5.86 12.49
N SER A 17 9.75 -6.27 11.32
CA SER A 17 11.19 -6.20 11.01
C SER A 17 11.42 -5.99 9.51
N PHE A 18 12.57 -5.43 9.17
CA PHE A 18 13.04 -5.25 7.79
C PHE A 18 14.55 -5.34 7.78
N GLY A 19 15.12 -6.07 6.82
CA GLY A 19 16.56 -6.20 6.71
C GLY A 19 17.03 -6.97 5.49
N VAL A 20 18.34 -7.21 5.47
CA VAL A 20 19.03 -8.05 4.50
C VAL A 20 19.23 -9.46 5.07
N CYS A 21 19.22 -10.46 4.21
CA CYS A 21 19.45 -11.85 4.58
C CYS A 21 20.19 -12.59 3.47
N ASN A 22 20.56 -13.85 3.74
CA ASN A 22 21.29 -14.70 2.78
C ASN A 22 22.61 -14.08 2.29
N ARG A 23 23.46 -13.63 3.22
CA ARG A 23 24.74 -12.95 2.92
C ARG A 23 24.53 -11.73 2.00
N ASP A 24 23.58 -10.87 2.36
CA ASP A 24 23.24 -9.63 1.67
C ASP A 24 22.72 -9.79 0.23
N GLN A 25 22.34 -11.00 -0.19
CA GLN A 25 21.78 -11.26 -1.52
C GLN A 25 20.26 -11.06 -1.57
N ASN A 26 19.59 -10.99 -0.43
CA ASN A 26 18.14 -10.86 -0.34
C ASN A 26 17.74 -9.80 0.69
N VAL A 27 16.53 -9.26 0.52
CA VAL A 27 15.87 -8.37 1.49
C VAL A 27 14.58 -9.01 1.95
N TYR A 28 14.20 -8.76 3.19
CA TYR A 28 12.96 -9.24 3.76
C TYR A 28 12.21 -8.13 4.50
N ILE A 29 10.89 -8.30 4.59
CA ILE A 29 10.03 -7.56 5.51
C ILE A 29 9.17 -8.57 6.26
N LEU A 30 9.14 -8.45 7.58
CA LEU A 30 8.26 -9.21 8.46
C LEU A 30 7.12 -8.32 8.91
N LEU A 31 5.88 -8.78 8.76
CA LEU A 31 4.67 -8.04 9.06
C LEU A 31 3.78 -8.85 10.03
N THR A 32 2.92 -8.17 10.78
CA THR A 32 1.87 -8.84 11.55
C THR A 32 0.84 -9.47 10.63
N TRP A 33 0.26 -10.58 11.09
CA TRP A 33 -0.85 -11.24 10.41
C TRP A 33 -2.16 -10.48 10.67
N ILE A 34 -2.98 -10.35 9.63
CA ILE A 34 -4.37 -9.91 9.78
C ILE A 34 -5.27 -11.08 9.44
N GLU A 35 -6.11 -11.46 10.39
CA GLU A 35 -7.18 -12.41 10.16
C GLU A 35 -8.25 -11.80 9.26
N GLY A 36 -8.64 -12.53 8.20
CA GLY A 36 -9.67 -12.10 7.27
C GLY A 36 -9.83 -13.05 6.09
N GLU A 37 -10.84 -12.79 5.26
CA GLU A 37 -11.05 -13.43 3.97
C GLU A 37 -10.68 -12.45 2.86
N ASP A 38 -10.13 -12.94 1.75
CA ASP A 38 -9.88 -12.11 0.58
C ASP A 38 -11.19 -11.49 0.09
N LEU A 39 -11.16 -10.18 -0.14
CA LEU A 39 -12.34 -9.43 -0.55
C LEU A 39 -12.86 -9.89 -1.92
N GLU A 40 -11.99 -10.37 -2.82
CA GLU A 40 -12.42 -10.92 -4.12
C GLU A 40 -13.41 -12.08 -3.96
N PHE A 41 -13.20 -12.94 -2.96
CA PHE A 41 -14.09 -14.07 -2.66
C PHE A 41 -15.25 -13.70 -1.74
N ALA A 42 -15.02 -12.80 -0.77
CA ALA A 42 -16.03 -12.42 0.20
C ALA A 42 -17.09 -11.47 -0.39
N LEU A 43 -16.68 -10.48 -1.19
CA LEU A 43 -17.53 -9.38 -1.63
C LEU A 43 -18.79 -9.81 -2.40
N PRO A 44 -18.74 -10.77 -3.36
CA PRO A 44 -19.92 -11.21 -4.09
C PRO A 44 -21.00 -11.87 -3.21
N LYS A 45 -20.61 -12.40 -2.04
CA LYS A 45 -21.50 -13.06 -1.07
C LYS A 45 -22.27 -12.05 -0.21
N LEU A 46 -21.88 -10.77 -0.23
CA LEU A 46 -22.47 -9.70 0.57
C LEU A 46 -23.59 -8.98 -0.18
N LYS A 47 -24.49 -8.35 0.56
CA LYS A 47 -25.55 -7.50 0.00
C LYS A 47 -24.94 -6.25 -0.66
N LYS A 48 -25.60 -5.71 -1.69
CA LYS A 48 -25.10 -4.57 -2.49
C LYS A 48 -24.81 -3.31 -1.68
N ASP A 49 -25.62 -3.02 -0.67
CA ASP A 49 -25.42 -1.90 0.26
C ASP A 49 -24.13 -2.06 1.08
N VAL A 50 -23.86 -3.28 1.57
CA VAL A 50 -22.62 -3.61 2.28
C VAL A 50 -21.41 -3.49 1.34
N GLN A 51 -21.52 -4.00 0.10
CA GLN A 51 -20.44 -3.86 -0.88
C GLN A 51 -20.11 -2.39 -1.15
N TYR A 52 -21.13 -1.54 -1.31
CA TYR A 52 -20.94 -0.10 -1.49
C TYR A 52 -20.29 0.56 -0.28
N ALA A 53 -20.73 0.20 0.94
CA ALA A 53 -20.14 0.70 2.18
C ALA A 53 -18.65 0.34 2.31
N LEU A 54 -18.27 -0.90 2.00
CA LEU A 54 -16.86 -1.34 1.99
C LEU A 54 -16.04 -0.60 0.94
N GLY A 55 -16.60 -0.36 -0.26
CA GLY A 55 -15.93 0.45 -1.28
C GLY A 55 -15.70 1.90 -0.82
N ARG A 56 -16.67 2.49 -0.11
CA ARG A 56 -16.54 3.83 0.50
C ARG A 56 -15.45 3.86 1.56
N GLU A 57 -15.41 2.85 2.44
CA GLU A 57 -14.37 2.70 3.46
C GLU A 57 -12.97 2.58 2.83
N ALA A 58 -12.81 1.73 1.81
CA ALA A 58 -11.57 1.59 1.07
C ALA A 58 -11.10 2.92 0.46
N GLY A 59 -12.02 3.71 -0.10
CA GLY A 59 -11.73 5.05 -0.59
C GLY A 59 -11.27 6.03 0.51
N CYS A 60 -11.87 5.98 1.70
CA CYS A 60 -11.46 6.76 2.86
C CYS A 60 -10.06 6.38 3.36
N ILE A 61 -9.75 5.08 3.40
CA ILE A 61 -8.41 4.58 3.74
C ILE A 61 -7.38 5.08 2.72
N LEU A 62 -7.66 4.94 1.42
CA LEU A 62 -6.77 5.42 0.36
C LEU A 62 -6.53 6.93 0.43
N LYS A 63 -7.57 7.72 0.70
CA LYS A 63 -7.45 9.17 0.93
C LYS A 63 -6.52 9.49 2.10
N SER A 64 -6.60 8.72 3.18
CA SER A 64 -5.73 8.88 4.36
C SER A 64 -4.28 8.61 4.02
N ILE A 65 -4.00 7.55 3.25
CA ILE A 65 -2.65 7.24 2.74
C ILE A 65 -2.13 8.38 1.85
N HIS A 66 -2.94 8.88 0.92
CA HIS A 66 -2.57 9.99 0.04
C HIS A 66 -2.34 11.32 0.76
N SER A 67 -2.85 11.46 1.99
CA SER A 67 -2.66 12.66 2.80
C SER A 67 -1.30 12.70 3.52
N LEU A 68 -0.52 11.60 3.48
CA LEU A 68 0.83 11.58 4.03
C LEU A 68 1.73 12.53 3.24
N LYS A 69 2.28 13.53 3.93
CA LYS A 69 3.26 14.45 3.34
C LYS A 69 4.55 13.70 3.00
N VAL A 70 5.02 13.92 1.78
CA VAL A 70 6.35 13.50 1.35
C VAL A 70 7.34 14.60 1.76
N PRO A 71 8.41 14.27 2.52
CA PRO A 71 9.46 15.22 2.82
C PRO A 71 10.07 15.83 1.56
N ASP A 72 10.41 17.12 1.58
CA ASP A 72 10.87 17.86 0.39
C ASP A 72 12.14 17.26 -0.23
N ASP A 73 13.03 16.71 0.60
CA ASP A 73 14.26 16.01 0.19
C ASP A 73 13.99 14.68 -0.53
N GLN A 74 12.78 14.12 -0.39
CA GLN A 74 12.35 12.88 -1.04
C GLN A 74 11.53 13.14 -2.31
N ILE A 75 11.23 14.39 -2.64
CA ILE A 75 10.55 14.76 -3.87
C ILE A 75 11.54 14.58 -5.03
N PRO A 76 11.25 13.74 -6.04
CA PRO A 76 12.15 13.54 -7.15
C PRO A 76 12.37 14.85 -7.92
N THR A 77 13.62 15.29 -8.03
CA THR A 77 14.02 16.45 -8.84
C THR A 77 13.84 16.20 -10.34
N HIS A 78 13.93 14.94 -10.75
CA HIS A 78 13.72 14.52 -12.13
C HIS A 78 12.54 13.56 -12.24
N THR A 79 11.62 13.88 -13.15
CA THR A 79 10.46 13.03 -13.43
C THR A 79 10.84 11.86 -14.33
N LYS A 80 10.03 10.80 -14.31
CA LYS A 80 10.24 9.59 -15.14
C LYS A 80 9.84 9.77 -16.61
N ILE A 81 9.69 11.01 -17.10
CA ILE A 81 9.19 11.32 -18.46
C ILE A 81 10.04 10.65 -19.53
N GLN A 82 11.37 10.71 -19.43
CA GLN A 82 12.26 10.09 -20.42
C GLN A 82 12.08 8.57 -20.50
N LYS A 83 11.96 7.89 -19.34
CA LYS A 83 11.70 6.45 -19.28
C LYS A 83 10.36 6.11 -19.93
N LYS A 84 9.32 6.91 -19.65
CA LYS A 84 7.96 6.68 -20.19
C LYS A 84 7.92 6.91 -21.71
N ARG A 85 8.63 7.91 -22.23
CA ARG A 85 8.80 8.12 -23.68
C ARG A 85 9.45 6.92 -24.37
N LYS A 86 10.49 6.32 -23.77
CA LYS A 86 11.11 5.09 -24.32
C LYS A 86 10.19 3.87 -24.29
N GLN A 87 9.30 3.76 -23.30
CA GLN A 87 8.33 2.66 -23.23
C GLN A 87 7.26 2.74 -24.32
N LEU A 88 6.88 3.95 -24.73
CA LEU A 88 5.88 4.21 -25.76
C LEU A 88 6.41 4.09 -27.20
N GLN A 89 7.73 3.92 -27.37
CA GLN A 89 8.37 3.74 -28.68
C GLN A 89 8.50 2.26 -29.09
N LYS A 90 7.99 1.34 -28.27
CA LYS A 90 7.83 -0.08 -28.59
C LYS A 90 6.39 -0.33 -28.98
#